data_AF-A0A6I1MSW3-F1
#
_entry.id   AF-A0A6I1MSW3-F1
#
_cell.length_a   1.000
_cell.length_b   1.000
_cell.length_c   1.000
_cell.angle_alpha   90.00
_cell.angle_beta   90.00
_cell.angle_gamma   90.00
#
_symmetry.space_group_name_H-M   'P 1'
#
loop_
_entity.id
_entity.type
_entity.pdbx_description
1 polymer ?
#
loop_
_entity_poly.entity_id
_entity_poly.type
_entity_poly.pdbx_seq_one_letter_code
_entity_poly.pdbx_strand_id
1 'polypeptide(L)'
;MNIKKFENFNIIKKNKNIKLSKEEKKKIKLENKIKKKELKELKKENKKIFNTNKQVLPFLDVDEDESFITKDGFLDIYQIESHDIYSFSDNETQIYIYNFIRFLRSYSEDFKIIAMNFPVNTVKQQE
;
A
#
# COMPACT_ATOMS: atom_id res chain seq x y z
N MET A 1 16.43 26.21 -3.48
CA MET A 1 16.30 25.68 -2.10
C MET A 1 17.29 24.53 -1.98
N ASN A 2 18.33 24.70 -1.15
CA ASN A 2 19.47 23.80 -1.09
C ASN A 2 19.07 22.43 -0.51
N ILE A 3 19.19 21.39 -1.33
CA ILE A 3 19.06 20.00 -0.89
C ILE A 3 20.26 19.69 0.01
N LYS A 4 20.03 19.68 1.33
CA LYS A 4 21.02 19.19 2.29
C LYS A 4 21.31 17.74 1.94
N LYS A 5 22.54 17.48 1.46
CA LYS A 5 23.08 16.13 1.29
C LYS A 5 23.01 15.44 2.65
N PHE A 6 22.29 14.33 2.73
CA PHE A 6 22.34 13.47 3.90
C PHE A 6 23.78 13.00 4.07
N GLU A 7 24.42 13.44 5.15
CA GLU A 7 25.76 13.03 5.53
C GLU A 7 25.74 11.53 5.81
N ASN A 8 26.68 10.81 5.18
CA ASN A 8 26.88 9.39 5.39
C ASN A 8 27.14 9.12 6.87
N PHE A 9 26.15 8.60 7.58
CA PHE A 9 26.36 8.01 8.89
C PHE A 9 27.27 6.79 8.72
N ASN A 10 28.56 6.97 9.03
CA ASN A 10 29.51 5.89 9.17
C ASN A 10 29.07 5.01 10.36
N ILE A 11 28.35 3.93 10.05
CA ILE A 11 28.04 2.87 11.01
C ILE A 11 29.35 2.17 11.34
N ILE A 12 30.01 2.61 12.41
CA ILE A 12 31.15 1.91 13.01
C ILE A 12 30.61 0.56 13.51
N LYS A 13 30.82 -0.50 12.72
CA LYS A 13 30.56 -1.88 13.13
C LYS A 13 31.52 -2.27 14.26
N LYS A 14 31.14 -1.99 15.51
CA LYS A 14 31.70 -2.66 16.68
C LYS A 14 31.21 -4.11 16.66
N ASN A 15 31.98 -5.00 16.02
CA ASN A 15 31.80 -6.45 16.14
C ASN A 15 32.19 -6.89 17.56
N LYS A 16 31.30 -6.70 18.54
CA LYS A 16 31.36 -7.45 19.79
C LYS A 16 30.86 -8.87 19.49
N ASN A 17 31.78 -9.82 19.43
CA ASN A 17 31.45 -11.25 19.37
C ASN A 17 30.80 -11.69 20.70
N ILE A 18 29.50 -11.43 20.83
CA ILE A 18 28.69 -11.92 21.94
C ILE A 18 28.55 -13.45 21.77
N LYS A 19 29.05 -14.22 22.73
CA LYS A 19 28.89 -15.69 22.73
C LYS A 19 27.42 -16.03 23.00
N LEU A 20 26.64 -16.23 21.94
CA LEU A 20 25.23 -16.64 22.05
C LEU A 20 25.07 -18.01 22.74
N SER A 21 24.09 -18.09 23.63
CA SER A 21 23.66 -19.30 24.35
C SER A 21 23.17 -20.40 23.38
N LYS A 22 23.20 -21.66 23.81
CA LYS A 22 22.69 -22.81 23.03
C LYS A 22 21.22 -22.63 22.66
N GLU A 23 20.43 -21.96 23.49
CA GLU A 23 19.01 -21.70 23.25
C GLU A 23 18.78 -20.61 22.19
N GLU A 24 19.55 -19.53 22.23
CA GLU A 24 19.48 -18.45 21.23
C GLU A 24 19.90 -18.96 19.84
N LYS A 25 20.92 -19.81 19.77
CA LYS A 25 21.32 -20.49 18.52
C LYS A 25 20.24 -21.42 17.96
N LYS A 26 19.41 -22.03 18.82
CA LYS A 26 18.25 -22.84 18.39
C LYS A 26 17.12 -21.95 17.85
N LYS A 27 16.81 -20.83 18.52
CA LYS A 27 15.81 -19.85 18.05
C LYS A 27 16.18 -19.27 16.67
N ILE A 28 17.42 -18.83 16.50
CA ILE A 28 17.92 -18.30 15.21
C ILE A 28 17.86 -19.38 14.10
N LYS A 29 18.16 -20.65 14.41
CA LYS A 29 18.01 -21.75 13.44
C LYS A 29 16.55 -21.97 13.06
N LEU A 30 15.61 -21.83 13.99
CA LEU A 30 14.18 -21.99 13.75
C LEU A 30 13.66 -20.86 12.85
N GLU A 31 13.96 -19.60 13.19
CA GLU A 31 13.62 -18.42 12.37
C GLU A 31 14.18 -18.51 10.96
N ASN A 32 15.45 -18.91 10.81
CA ASN A 32 16.06 -19.08 9.49
C ASN A 32 15.39 -20.19 8.68
N LYS A 33 14.84 -21.22 9.33
CA LYS A 33 14.10 -22.30 8.66
C LYS A 33 12.71 -21.82 8.22
N ILE A 34 12.06 -20.97 9.00
CA ILE A 34 10.77 -20.33 8.69
C ILE A 34 10.95 -19.36 7.51
N LYS A 35 11.91 -18.42 7.59
CA LYS A 35 12.25 -17.50 6.49
C LYS A 35 12.57 -18.22 5.18
N LYS A 36 13.28 -19.36 5.25
CA LYS A 36 13.57 -20.19 4.06
C LYS A 36 12.33 -20.88 3.48
N LYS A 37 11.31 -21.19 4.29
CA LYS A 37 10.04 -21.74 3.81
C LYS A 37 9.20 -20.66 3.14
N GLU A 38 9.05 -19.52 3.80
CA GLU A 38 8.35 -18.33 3.25
C GLU A 38 8.95 -17.93 1.90
N LEU A 39 10.29 -17.79 1.81
CA LEU A 39 10.98 -17.50 0.55
C LEU A 39 10.75 -18.55 -0.55
N LYS A 40 10.51 -19.82 -0.19
CA LYS A 40 10.22 -20.88 -1.17
C LYS A 40 8.78 -20.81 -1.65
N GLU A 41 7.83 -20.51 -0.76
CA GLU A 41 6.42 -20.33 -1.09
C GLU A 41 6.23 -19.09 -1.98
N LEU A 42 6.85 -17.97 -1.59
CA LEU A 42 6.84 -16.72 -2.34
C LEU A 42 7.43 -16.87 -3.75
N LYS A 43 8.48 -17.69 -3.91
CA LYS A 43 9.05 -18.04 -5.23
C LYS A 43 8.12 -18.91 -6.09
N LYS A 44 7.34 -19.80 -5.48
CA LYS A 44 6.37 -20.64 -6.20
C LYS A 44 5.19 -19.79 -6.71
N GLU A 45 4.66 -18.91 -5.87
CA GLU A 45 3.61 -17.98 -6.26
C GLU A 45 4.08 -17.00 -7.33
N ASN A 46 5.29 -16.46 -7.17
CA ASN A 46 5.89 -15.60 -8.18
C ASN A 46 6.05 -16.24 -9.55
N LYS A 47 6.18 -17.57 -9.65
CA LYS A 47 6.22 -18.29 -10.94
C LYS A 47 4.84 -18.40 -11.61
N LYS A 48 3.75 -18.34 -10.84
CA LYS A 48 2.37 -18.41 -11.37
C LYS A 48 1.92 -17.08 -11.99
N ILE A 49 2.51 -15.97 -11.57
CA ILE A 49 2.15 -14.64 -12.04
C ILE A 49 2.81 -14.38 -13.40
N PHE A 50 2.00 -14.01 -14.41
CA PHE A 50 2.50 -13.60 -15.72
C PHE A 50 3.46 -12.40 -15.60
N ASN A 51 4.57 -12.44 -16.35
CA ASN A 51 5.58 -11.38 -16.32
C ASN A 51 5.02 -10.01 -16.74
N THR A 52 4.03 -9.99 -17.65
CA THR A 52 3.31 -8.78 -18.06
C THR A 52 2.63 -8.10 -16.87
N ASN A 53 1.96 -8.87 -16.01
CA ASN A 53 1.25 -8.31 -14.85
C ASN A 53 2.21 -7.66 -13.85
N LYS A 54 3.43 -8.21 -13.66
CA LYS A 54 4.46 -7.62 -12.79
C LYS A 54 5.10 -6.35 -13.34
N GLN A 55 5.09 -6.19 -14.66
CA GLN A 55 5.58 -5.00 -15.32
C GLN A 55 4.53 -3.89 -15.30
N VAL A 56 3.27 -4.25 -15.57
CA VAL A 56 2.16 -3.30 -15.67
C VAL A 56 1.70 -2.81 -14.30
N LEU A 57 1.62 -3.68 -13.30
CA LEU A 57 1.16 -3.30 -11.96
C LEU A 57 2.34 -2.76 -11.13
N PRO A 58 2.21 -1.58 -10.50
CA PRO A 58 3.32 -0.96 -9.76
C PRO A 58 3.41 -1.43 -8.29
N PHE A 59 2.51 -2.31 -7.83
CA PHE A 59 2.44 -2.76 -6.43
C PHE A 59 3.66 -3.60 -6.01
N LEU A 60 4.23 -3.27 -4.86
CA LEU A 60 5.37 -3.94 -4.23
C LEU A 60 4.94 -4.69 -2.96
N ASP A 61 4.26 -4.00 -2.05
CA ASP A 61 3.86 -4.53 -0.75
C ASP A 61 2.70 -3.71 -0.14
N VAL A 62 2.26 -4.07 1.05
CA VAL A 62 1.29 -3.32 1.85
C VAL A 62 1.96 -2.87 3.16
N ASP A 63 1.79 -1.60 3.53
CA ASP A 63 2.35 -1.04 4.77
C ASP A 63 1.51 -1.44 6.01
N GLU A 64 2.01 -1.13 7.20
CA GLU A 64 1.30 -1.39 8.48
C GLU A 64 -0.08 -0.70 8.54
N ASP A 65 -0.24 0.43 7.85
CA ASP A 65 -1.48 1.21 7.76
C ASP A 65 -2.38 0.80 6.57
N GLU A 66 -2.23 -0.41 6.04
CA GLU A 66 -3.02 -0.96 4.91
C GLU A 66 -2.88 -0.20 3.57
N SER A 67 -1.93 0.73 3.48
CA SER A 67 -1.62 1.46 2.25
C SER A 67 -0.78 0.62 1.29
N PHE A 68 -1.02 0.74 -0.02
CA PHE A 68 -0.25 0.02 -1.03
C PHE A 68 1.07 0.73 -1.32
N ILE A 69 2.19 0.03 -1.14
CA ILE A 69 3.51 0.49 -1.55
C ILE A 69 3.66 0.20 -3.04
N THR A 70 3.92 1.24 -3.83
CA THR A 70 4.15 1.14 -5.28
C THR A 70 5.59 1.54 -5.63
N LYS A 71 6.05 1.22 -6.84
CA LYS A 71 7.39 1.61 -7.33
C LYS A 71 7.63 3.12 -7.27
N ASP A 72 6.58 3.91 -7.41
CA ASP A 72 6.64 5.36 -7.58
C ASP A 72 6.19 6.13 -6.32
N GLY A 73 5.66 5.44 -5.31
CA GLY A 73 5.16 6.07 -4.08
C GLY A 73 4.16 5.20 -3.32
N PHE A 74 3.29 5.83 -2.54
CA PHE A 74 2.22 5.15 -1.81
C PHE A 74 0.89 5.40 -2.51
N LEU A 75 0.03 4.38 -2.51
CA LEU A 75 -1.34 4.47 -2.98
C LEU A 75 -2.28 4.13 -1.83
N ASP A 76 -3.20 5.03 -1.56
CA ASP A 76 -4.30 4.83 -0.63
C ASP A 76 -5.65 4.81 -1.38
N ILE A 77 -6.60 4.02 -0.89
CA ILE A 77 -7.93 3.87 -1.47
C ILE A 77 -8.96 4.25 -0.41
N TYR A 78 -9.58 5.41 -0.62
CA TYR A 78 -10.64 5.89 0.25
C TYR A 78 -12.03 5.63 -0.37
N GLN A 79 -12.91 4.98 0.40
CA GLN A 79 -14.30 4.77 0.00
C GLN A 79 -15.16 5.96 0.45
N ILE A 80 -15.83 6.60 -0.52
CA ILE A 80 -16.76 7.70 -0.28
C ILE A 80 -18.19 7.19 -0.48
N GLU A 81 -19.07 7.49 0.47
CA GLU A 81 -20.51 7.27 0.29
C GLU A 81 -21.09 8.30 -0.69
N SER A 82 -21.72 7.82 -1.76
CA SER A 82 -22.42 8.68 -2.72
C SER A 82 -23.67 9.30 -2.10
N HIS A 83 -24.05 10.49 -2.55
CA HIS A 83 -25.31 11.12 -2.15
C HIS A 83 -26.26 11.21 -3.34
N ASP A 84 -27.57 11.13 -3.06
CA ASP A 84 -28.60 11.36 -4.06
C ASP A 84 -28.74 12.85 -4.35
N ILE A 85 -28.07 13.30 -5.41
CA ILE A 85 -28.06 14.71 -5.82
C ILE A 85 -29.45 15.22 -6.23
N TYR A 86 -30.40 14.34 -6.58
CA TYR A 86 -31.76 14.77 -6.95
C TYR A 86 -32.61 15.16 -5.75
N SER A 87 -32.22 14.71 -4.55
CA SER A 87 -32.91 15.04 -3.30
C SER A 87 -32.45 16.38 -2.71
N PHE A 88 -31.41 17.00 -3.25
CA PHE A 88 -30.82 18.20 -2.69
C PHE A 88 -31.67 19.44 -2.97
N SER A 89 -31.74 20.31 -1.97
CA SER A 89 -32.13 21.70 -2.17
C SER A 89 -31.06 22.48 -2.93
N ASP A 90 -31.44 23.64 -3.49
CA ASP A 90 -30.49 24.53 -4.19
C ASP A 90 -29.32 24.93 -3.28
N ASN A 91 -29.59 25.18 -2.00
CA ASN A 91 -28.56 25.56 -1.03
C ASN A 91 -27.59 24.40 -0.73
N GLU A 92 -28.10 23.18 -0.54
CA GLU A 92 -27.27 21.99 -0.31
C GLU A 92 -26.38 21.70 -1.51
N THR A 93 -26.93 21.85 -2.72
CA THR A 93 -26.18 21.70 -3.97
C THR A 93 -25.00 22.67 -4.02
N GLN A 94 -25.22 23.96 -3.69
CA GLN A 94 -24.15 24.95 -3.68
C GLN A 94 -23.08 24.63 -2.62
N ILE A 95 -23.49 24.22 -1.40
CA ILE A 95 -22.55 23.81 -0.35
C ILE A 95 -21.68 22.64 -0.82
N TYR A 96 -22.28 21.64 -1.47
CA TYR A 96 -21.56 20.48 -1.97
C TYR A 96 -20.53 20.86 -3.04
N ILE A 97 -20.91 21.74 -3.97
CA ILE A 97 -20.01 22.30 -4.98
C ILE A 97 -18.84 23.04 -4.32
N TYR A 98 -19.11 23.90 -3.33
CA TYR A 98 -18.04 24.63 -2.64
C TYR A 98 -17.09 23.71 -1.87
N ASN A 99 -17.61 22.67 -1.23
CA ASN A 99 -16.79 21.66 -0.56
C ASN A 99 -15.89 20.92 -1.55
N PHE A 100 -16.41 20.55 -2.72
CA PHE A 100 -15.63 19.91 -3.76
C PHE A 100 -14.56 20.84 -4.35
N ILE A 101 -14.89 22.11 -4.62
CA ILE A 101 -13.93 23.13 -5.06
C ILE A 101 -12.82 23.29 -4.01
N ARG A 102 -13.18 23.34 -2.72
CA ARG A 102 -12.20 23.43 -1.64
C ARG A 102 -11.26 22.22 -1.66
N PHE A 103 -11.80 21.02 -1.78
CA PHE A 103 -11.00 19.79 -1.89
C PHE A 103 -10.00 19.86 -3.05
N LEU A 104 -10.47 20.19 -4.26
CA LEU A 104 -9.62 20.30 -5.46
C LEU A 104 -8.51 21.35 -5.32
N ARG A 105 -8.75 22.41 -4.56
CA ARG A 105 -7.75 23.48 -4.33
C ARG A 105 -6.78 23.15 -3.20
N SER A 106 -7.19 22.37 -2.21
CA SER A 106 -6.38 22.04 -1.04
C SER A 106 -5.53 20.79 -1.24
N TYR A 107 -6.00 19.85 -2.05
CA TYR A 107 -5.33 18.58 -2.27
C TYR A 107 -4.26 18.74 -3.36
N SER A 108 -2.99 18.57 -2.99
CA SER A 108 -1.84 18.76 -3.88
C SER A 108 -1.43 17.51 -4.64
N GLU A 109 -1.76 16.34 -4.12
CA GLU A 109 -1.32 15.06 -4.65
C GLU A 109 -2.21 14.58 -5.80
N ASP A 110 -1.67 13.66 -6.61
CA ASP A 110 -2.43 13.04 -7.68
C ASP A 110 -3.52 12.12 -7.12
N PHE A 111 -4.77 12.33 -7.54
CA PHE A 111 -5.89 11.47 -7.15
C PHE A 111 -6.73 11.07 -8.36
N LYS A 112 -7.44 9.94 -8.22
CA LYS A 112 -8.37 9.44 -9.22
C LYS A 112 -9.69 9.07 -8.57
N ILE A 113 -10.78 9.68 -9.05
CA ILE A 113 -12.14 9.32 -8.64
C ILE A 113 -12.61 8.18 -9.54
N ILE A 114 -13.04 7.08 -8.93
CA ILE A 114 -13.58 5.91 -9.62
C ILE A 114 -15.01 5.70 -9.16
N ALA A 115 -15.98 5.91 -10.05
CA ALA A 115 -17.37 5.55 -9.80
C ALA A 115 -17.61 4.12 -10.33
N MET A 116 -17.98 3.21 -9.44
CA MET A 116 -18.29 1.82 -9.79
C MET A 116 -19.80 1.61 -9.77
N ASN A 117 -20.39 1.34 -10.94
CA ASN A 117 -21.76 0.83 -11.02
C ASN A 117 -21.71 -0.68 -10.79
N PHE A 118 -21.68 -1.11 -9.53
CA PHE A 118 -21.75 -2.53 -9.24
C PHE A 118 -23.11 -3.07 -9.70
N PRO A 119 -23.15 -4.11 -10.55
CA PRO A 119 -24.39 -4.82 -10.80
C PRO A 119 -24.85 -5.44 -9.48
N VAL A 120 -26.09 -5.16 -9.08
CA VAL A 120 -26.70 -5.69 -7.85
C VAL A 120 -26.82 -7.22 -7.87
N ASN A 121 -26.60 -7.85 -9.03
CA ASN A 121 -26.59 -9.29 -9.19
C ASN A 121 -25.15 -9.84 -9.15
N THR A 122 -24.67 -10.14 -7.94
CA THR A 122 -23.36 -10.77 -7.68
C THR A 122 -23.41 -12.30 -7.68
N VAL A 123 -24.54 -12.92 -8.06
CA VAL A 123 -24.71 -14.39 -7.97
C VAL A 123 -23.59 -15.14 -8.70
N LYS A 124 -23.15 -14.63 -9.85
CA LYS A 124 -22.04 -15.24 -10.62
C LYS A 124 -20.63 -15.04 -10.04
N GLN A 125 -20.43 -14.08 -9.13
CA GLN A 125 -19.13 -13.79 -8.51
C GLN A 125 -18.98 -14.41 -7.12
N GLN A 126 -20.08 -14.92 -6.56
CA GLN A 126 -20.08 -15.67 -5.29
C GLN A 126 -19.82 -17.17 -5.47
N GLU A 127 -19.91 -17.69 -6.71
CA GLU A 127 -19.48 -19.03 -7.10
C GLU A 127 -17.97 -19.09 -7.39
#